data_AF-A0A7S3DYX1-F1
#
_entry.id   AF-A0A7S3DYX1-F1
#
_cell.length_a   1.000
_cell.length_b   1.000
_cell.length_c   1.000
_cell.angle_alpha   90.00
_cell.angle_beta   90.00
_cell.angle_gamma   90.00
#
_symmetry.space_group_name_H-M   'P 1'
#
loop_
_entity.id
_entity.type
_entity.pdbx_description
1 polymer ?
#
loop_
_entity_poly.entity_id
_entity_poly.type
_entity_poly.pdbx_seq_one_letter_code
_entity_poly.pdbx_strand_id
1 'polypeptide(L)'
;TLLSNHSSYEDLVITRVLRPLGMNNTRVTYDEAGWTKAAPGCGRGENMSKLSIRRGAYGVLQGNGALRSTVEDMARFLTFALAASKRTTMTATPPLLRRIFQRALALEGWACECVSDYCDGVLCALPNAVRAVVALGGMERYTASLIPGLKKSGDTEGYSLRIAWSPARRRGAFTVDTCGGCGVRGAGGSAAQRATLLLVNGEDDDFIDPPGSGDEEDLLPDFAPLMRSSIPSRRDRLIYTGKALSHVYPTDTALQLVLLR
;
A
#
# COMPACT_ATOMS: atom_id res chain seq x y z
N THR A 1 5.73 25.99 -32.77
CA THR A 1 4.67 24.95 -32.73
C THR A 1 5.09 23.89 -31.72
N LEU A 2 4.79 24.07 -30.43
CA LEU A 2 5.44 23.29 -29.35
C LEU A 2 4.49 22.84 -28.22
N LEU A 3 3.19 22.62 -28.48
CA LEU A 3 2.26 22.11 -27.44
C LEU A 3 1.12 21.28 -28.04
N SER A 4 1.41 20.11 -28.63
CA SER A 4 0.37 19.19 -29.12
C SER A 4 0.45 17.78 -28.56
N ASN A 5 1.08 17.57 -27.40
CA ASN A 5 1.20 16.22 -26.83
C ASN A 5 1.21 16.21 -25.29
N HIS A 6 0.29 16.95 -24.66
CA HIS A 6 0.09 16.80 -23.22
C HIS A 6 -0.69 15.51 -22.95
N SER A 7 0.03 14.42 -22.69
CA SER A 7 -0.57 13.23 -22.06
C SER A 7 -1.27 13.65 -20.77
N SER A 8 -2.48 13.14 -20.52
CA SER A 8 -3.17 13.39 -19.26
C SER A 8 -2.35 12.85 -18.07
N TYR A 9 -2.65 13.29 -16.85
CA TYR A 9 -2.03 12.72 -15.65
C TYR A 9 -2.20 11.19 -15.61
N GLU A 10 -3.41 10.72 -15.92
CA GLU A 10 -3.71 9.28 -15.97
C GLU A 10 -2.87 8.56 -17.03
N ASP A 11 -2.72 9.12 -18.24
CA ASP A 11 -1.88 8.53 -19.29
C ASP A 11 -0.41 8.40 -18.86
N LEU A 12 0.11 9.43 -18.15
CA LEU A 12 1.47 9.43 -17.61
C LEU A 12 1.64 8.33 -16.56
N VAL A 13 0.70 8.22 -15.61
CA VAL A 13 0.74 7.21 -14.55
C VAL A 13 0.60 5.81 -15.13
N ILE A 14 -0.33 5.59 -16.06
CA ILE A 14 -0.50 4.31 -16.74
C ILE A 14 0.80 3.92 -17.46
N THR A 15 1.36 4.82 -18.25
CA THR A 15 2.51 4.50 -19.11
C THR A 15 3.81 4.34 -18.33
N ARG A 16 4.03 5.17 -17.29
CA ARG A 16 5.30 5.24 -16.56
C ARG A 16 5.33 4.38 -15.29
N VAL A 17 4.17 4.06 -14.73
CA VAL A 17 4.06 3.34 -13.44
C VAL A 17 3.24 2.07 -13.59
N LEU A 18 1.95 2.16 -13.94
CA LEU A 18 1.03 1.03 -13.78
C LEU A 18 1.31 -0.09 -14.79
N ARG A 19 1.49 0.25 -16.08
CA ARG A 19 1.76 -0.74 -17.13
C ARG A 19 3.09 -1.47 -16.92
N PRO A 20 4.21 -0.80 -16.60
CA PRO A 20 5.45 -1.49 -16.23
C PRO A 20 5.30 -2.42 -15.02
N LEU A 21 4.36 -2.12 -14.11
CA LEU A 21 4.07 -2.95 -12.94
C LEU A 21 2.98 -4.02 -13.17
N GLY A 22 2.43 -4.11 -14.38
CA GLY A 22 1.32 -5.04 -14.68
C GLY A 22 0.02 -4.72 -13.92
N MET A 23 -0.15 -3.49 -13.45
CA MET A 23 -1.33 -3.03 -12.69
C MET A 23 -2.45 -2.57 -13.63
N ASN A 24 -3.04 -3.52 -14.36
CA ASN A 24 -3.96 -3.24 -15.48
C ASN A 24 -5.37 -2.80 -15.05
N ASN A 25 -5.72 -2.95 -13.77
CA ASN A 25 -7.03 -2.58 -13.22
C ASN A 25 -6.98 -1.28 -12.40
N THR A 26 -5.79 -0.72 -12.22
CA THR A 26 -5.56 0.52 -11.50
C THR A 26 -5.71 1.71 -12.43
N ARG A 27 -6.52 2.70 -12.03
CA ARG A 27 -6.75 3.93 -12.82
C ARG A 27 -7.46 5.00 -12.00
N VAL A 28 -7.44 6.24 -12.49
CA VAL A 28 -8.19 7.37 -11.93
C VAL A 28 -9.65 7.31 -12.39
N THR A 29 -9.92 6.91 -13.62
CA THR A 29 -11.24 7.00 -14.24
C THR A 29 -11.76 5.61 -14.60
N TYR A 30 -12.91 5.20 -14.05
CA TYR A 30 -13.59 3.95 -14.39
C TYR A 30 -14.69 4.17 -15.43
N ASP A 31 -14.83 3.21 -16.34
CA ASP A 31 -16.02 3.00 -17.15
C ASP A 31 -17.12 2.31 -16.33
N GLU A 32 -18.31 2.12 -16.92
CA GLU A 32 -19.44 1.48 -16.22
C GLU A 32 -19.10 0.07 -15.73
N ALA A 33 -18.30 -0.69 -16.49
CA ALA A 33 -17.84 -2.01 -16.08
C ALA A 33 -16.94 -1.95 -14.84
N GLY A 34 -16.02 -0.98 -14.77
CA GLY A 34 -15.20 -0.72 -13.59
C GLY A 34 -16.03 -0.30 -12.39
N TRP A 35 -17.00 0.60 -12.57
CA TRP A 35 -17.89 1.04 -11.51
C TRP A 35 -18.74 -0.08 -10.93
N THR A 36 -19.20 -1.00 -11.77
CA THR A 36 -19.97 -2.18 -11.34
C THR A 36 -19.15 -3.11 -10.43
N LYS A 37 -17.83 -3.14 -10.59
CA LYS A 37 -16.91 -3.95 -9.79
C LYS A 37 -16.37 -3.22 -8.55
N ALA A 38 -16.54 -1.89 -8.48
CA ALA A 38 -16.00 -1.10 -7.38
C ALA A 38 -16.74 -1.46 -6.07
N ALA A 39 -15.97 -1.71 -5.02
CA ALA A 39 -16.54 -1.98 -3.71
C ALA A 39 -17.28 -0.73 -3.20
N PRO A 40 -18.53 -0.82 -2.72
CA PRO A 40 -19.20 0.32 -2.12
C PRO A 40 -18.62 0.63 -0.74
N GLY A 41 -18.47 1.90 -0.42
CA GLY A 41 -17.98 2.40 0.87
C GLY A 41 -19.11 2.96 1.74
N CYS A 42 -18.87 3.06 3.04
CA CYS A 42 -19.80 3.74 3.96
C CYS A 42 -19.87 5.23 3.61
N GLY A 43 -21.09 5.76 3.44
CA GLY A 43 -21.29 7.20 3.27
C GLY A 43 -20.83 7.98 4.50
N ARG A 44 -20.64 9.29 4.33
CA ARG A 44 -20.39 10.25 5.43
C ARG A 44 -21.44 11.37 5.41
N GLY A 45 -21.51 12.14 6.50
CA GLY A 45 -22.49 13.21 6.67
C GLY A 45 -23.92 12.68 6.69
N GLU A 46 -24.81 13.28 5.90
CA GLU A 46 -26.23 12.86 5.83
C GLU A 46 -26.44 11.45 5.26
N ASN A 47 -25.40 10.86 4.64
CA ASN A 47 -25.43 9.53 4.05
C ASN A 47 -24.72 8.46 4.90
N MET A 48 -24.42 8.71 6.19
CA MET A 48 -23.71 7.75 7.07
C MET A 48 -24.35 6.36 7.18
N SER A 49 -25.65 6.24 6.89
CA SER A 49 -26.37 4.96 6.90
C SER A 49 -26.46 4.26 5.53
N LYS A 50 -25.83 4.82 4.48
CA LYS A 50 -25.94 4.32 3.11
C LYS A 50 -24.57 3.93 2.56
N LEU A 51 -24.53 2.78 1.90
CA LEU A 51 -23.39 2.38 1.08
C LEU A 51 -23.41 3.18 -0.22
N SER A 52 -22.27 3.74 -0.62
CA SER A 52 -22.15 4.55 -1.84
C SER A 52 -20.78 4.41 -2.49
N ILE A 53 -20.72 4.71 -3.79
CA ILE A 53 -19.45 4.75 -4.54
C ILE A 53 -19.21 6.18 -5.00
N ARG A 54 -18.04 6.74 -4.68
CA ARG A 54 -17.66 8.09 -5.09
C ARG A 54 -17.24 8.12 -6.57
N ARG A 55 -18.16 8.60 -7.43
CA ARG A 55 -17.96 8.73 -8.88
C ARG A 55 -17.50 10.12 -9.34
N GLY A 56 -17.43 11.10 -8.43
CA GLY A 56 -17.02 12.46 -8.75
C GLY A 56 -15.61 12.55 -9.37
N ALA A 57 -15.45 13.46 -10.32
CA ALA A 57 -14.15 13.72 -10.95
C ALA A 57 -13.16 14.32 -9.94
N TYR A 58 -11.92 13.86 -9.96
CA TYR A 58 -10.87 14.35 -9.06
C TYR A 58 -10.21 15.66 -9.53
N GLY A 59 -10.36 16.04 -10.81
CA GLY A 59 -9.87 17.32 -11.34
C GLY A 59 -8.37 17.52 -11.11
N VAL A 60 -7.99 18.56 -10.37
CA VAL A 60 -6.58 18.86 -10.02
C VAL A 60 -6.00 17.93 -8.95
N LEU A 61 -6.85 17.16 -8.26
CA LEU A 61 -6.45 16.27 -7.15
C LEU A 61 -6.11 14.85 -7.61
N GLN A 62 -5.95 14.60 -8.91
CA GLN A 62 -5.65 13.26 -9.43
C GLN A 62 -4.35 12.67 -8.85
N GLY A 63 -3.36 13.52 -8.58
CA GLY A 63 -2.11 13.15 -7.90
C GLY A 63 -2.24 12.88 -6.41
N ASN A 64 -3.36 13.25 -5.79
CA ASN A 64 -3.54 13.22 -4.33
C ASN A 64 -4.67 12.25 -3.94
N GLY A 65 -4.48 10.97 -4.23
CA GLY A 65 -5.37 9.89 -3.76
C GLY A 65 -6.49 9.47 -4.71
N ALA A 66 -6.45 9.85 -5.99
CA ALA A 66 -7.52 9.52 -6.94
C ALA A 66 -7.45 8.12 -7.57
N LEU A 67 -6.31 7.44 -7.45
CA LEU A 67 -6.13 6.10 -8.02
C LEU A 67 -7.03 5.10 -7.29
N ARG A 68 -7.81 4.37 -8.08
CA ARG A 68 -8.58 3.21 -7.66
C ARG A 68 -7.86 1.98 -8.17
N SER A 69 -7.78 0.94 -7.35
CA SER A 69 -6.98 -0.25 -7.61
C SER A 69 -7.74 -1.51 -7.17
N THR A 70 -7.18 -2.67 -7.48
CA THR A 70 -7.64 -3.96 -6.96
C THR A 70 -6.59 -4.54 -6.02
N VAL A 71 -6.98 -5.58 -5.27
CA VAL A 71 -6.06 -6.32 -4.39
C VAL A 71 -4.88 -6.86 -5.16
N GLU A 72 -5.12 -7.44 -6.34
CA GLU A 72 -4.10 -8.06 -7.18
C GLU A 72 -3.09 -7.03 -7.68
N ASP A 73 -3.56 -5.86 -8.12
CA ASP A 73 -2.68 -4.78 -8.56
C ASP A 73 -1.86 -4.20 -7.41
N MET A 74 -2.47 -4.00 -6.23
CA MET A 74 -1.76 -3.54 -5.05
C MET A 74 -0.73 -4.56 -4.55
N ALA A 75 -1.01 -5.87 -4.68
CA ALA A 75 -0.04 -6.92 -4.41
C ALA A 75 1.17 -6.81 -5.36
N ARG A 76 0.94 -6.64 -6.67
CA ARG A 76 2.04 -6.42 -7.65
C ARG A 76 2.89 -5.20 -7.29
N PHE A 77 2.24 -4.09 -6.94
CA PHE A 77 2.94 -2.87 -6.50
C PHE A 77 3.83 -3.14 -5.28
N LEU A 78 3.30 -3.86 -4.29
CA LEU A 78 4.02 -4.13 -3.04
C LEU A 78 5.15 -5.15 -3.23
N THR A 79 4.95 -6.21 -4.02
CA THR A 79 6.01 -7.12 -4.47
C THR A 79 7.12 -6.32 -5.11
N PHE A 80 6.77 -5.41 -6.02
CA PHE A 80 7.74 -4.54 -6.66
C PHE A 80 8.47 -3.64 -5.65
N ALA A 81 7.76 -3.00 -4.72
CA ALA A 81 8.36 -2.11 -3.73
C ALA A 81 9.37 -2.85 -2.84
N LEU A 82 9.04 -4.07 -2.39
CA LEU A 82 9.95 -4.93 -1.64
C LEU A 82 11.21 -5.25 -2.44
N ALA A 83 11.03 -5.64 -3.69
CA ALA A 83 12.13 -6.09 -4.53
C ALA A 83 13.03 -4.93 -4.99
N ALA A 84 12.44 -3.79 -5.34
CA ALA A 84 13.13 -2.55 -5.67
C ALA A 84 13.95 -1.98 -4.50
N SER A 85 13.54 -2.28 -3.27
CA SER A 85 14.22 -1.88 -2.05
C SER A 85 15.48 -2.72 -1.78
N LYS A 86 15.61 -3.90 -2.40
CA LYS A 86 16.85 -4.69 -2.34
C LYS A 86 17.92 -4.08 -3.26
N ARG A 87 19.19 -4.24 -2.87
CA ARG A 87 20.33 -3.84 -3.71
C ARG A 87 20.57 -4.78 -4.90
N THR A 88 19.92 -5.94 -4.92
CA THR A 88 20.04 -6.92 -6.01
C THR A 88 19.48 -6.41 -7.33
N THR A 89 20.14 -6.79 -8.43
CA THR A 89 19.81 -6.39 -9.80
C THR A 89 18.64 -7.20 -10.33
N MET A 90 17.43 -6.79 -10.02
CA MET A 90 16.27 -7.26 -10.78
C MET A 90 16.25 -6.58 -12.15
N THR A 91 16.36 -7.39 -13.20
CA THR A 91 16.36 -6.98 -14.61
C THR A 91 15.00 -6.44 -15.07
N ALA A 92 13.91 -6.80 -14.38
CA ALA A 92 12.54 -6.43 -14.74
C ALA A 92 12.04 -5.11 -14.12
N THR A 93 12.84 -4.44 -13.29
CA THR A 93 12.38 -3.30 -12.48
C THR A 93 12.63 -1.97 -13.19
N PRO A 94 11.61 -1.09 -13.42
CA PRO A 94 11.84 0.23 -14.00
C PRO A 94 12.87 1.02 -13.19
N PRO A 95 14.02 1.42 -13.79
CA PRO A 95 15.13 2.01 -13.04
C PRO A 95 14.75 3.27 -12.25
N LEU A 96 13.81 4.06 -12.77
CA LEU A 96 13.32 5.25 -12.10
C LEU A 96 12.60 4.91 -10.79
N LEU A 97 11.63 4.00 -10.82
CA LEU A 97 10.89 3.60 -9.63
C LEU A 97 11.82 2.99 -8.58
N ARG A 98 12.78 2.16 -9.02
CA ARG A 98 13.82 1.61 -8.14
C ARG A 98 14.58 2.70 -7.40
N ARG A 99 15.06 3.72 -8.13
CA ARG A 99 15.77 4.86 -7.54
C ARG A 99 14.91 5.62 -6.54
N ILE A 100 13.60 5.76 -6.80
CA ILE A 100 12.67 6.42 -5.87
C ILE A 100 12.60 5.65 -4.55
N PHE A 101 12.36 4.34 -4.59
CA PHE A 101 12.28 3.52 -3.38
C PHE A 101 13.61 3.46 -2.62
N GLN A 102 14.73 3.28 -3.31
CA GLN A 102 16.05 3.26 -2.69
C GLN A 102 16.41 4.61 -2.05
N ARG A 103 16.08 5.73 -2.70
CA ARG A 103 16.26 7.06 -2.11
C ARG A 103 15.37 7.24 -0.89
N ALA A 104 14.11 6.81 -0.94
CA ALA A 104 13.19 6.92 0.19
C ALA A 104 13.72 6.19 1.44
N LEU A 105 14.35 5.02 1.26
CA LEU A 105 14.98 4.27 2.35
C LEU A 105 16.28 4.90 2.87
N ALA A 106 17.00 5.61 2.00
CA ALA A 106 18.27 6.25 2.32
C ALA A 106 18.12 7.64 2.98
N LEU A 107 16.92 8.23 2.99
CA LEU A 107 16.67 9.51 3.65
C LEU A 107 16.86 9.40 5.15
N GLU A 108 17.69 10.27 5.74
CA GLU A 108 17.86 10.37 7.19
C GLU A 108 16.60 10.95 7.86
N GLY A 109 16.31 10.53 9.10
CA GLY A 109 15.14 10.95 9.86
C GLY A 109 13.92 10.04 9.68
N TRP A 110 12.98 10.15 10.61
CA TRP A 110 11.79 9.29 10.70
C TRP A 110 10.54 10.14 10.67
N ALA A 111 9.56 9.79 9.84
CA ALA A 111 8.26 10.44 9.87
C ALA A 111 7.54 10.17 11.20
N CYS A 112 7.77 8.97 11.75
CA CYS A 112 7.28 8.51 13.04
C CYS A 112 8.27 7.51 13.65
N GLU A 113 8.71 7.76 14.88
CA GLU A 113 9.30 6.72 15.72
C GLU A 113 8.18 6.04 16.52
N CYS A 114 7.83 4.82 16.12
CA CYS A 114 6.88 4.00 16.87
C CYS A 114 7.69 3.14 17.83
N VAL A 115 7.68 3.47 19.12
CA VAL A 115 8.39 2.69 20.16
C VAL A 115 7.66 1.37 20.47
N SER A 116 6.41 1.23 20.01
CA SER A 116 5.64 -0.01 20.02
C SER A 116 4.81 -0.11 18.72
N ASP A 117 4.18 -1.26 18.45
CA ASP A 117 3.23 -1.45 17.33
C ASP A 117 1.99 -0.51 17.39
N TYR A 118 1.97 0.40 18.36
CA TYR A 118 0.95 1.38 18.61
C TYR A 118 1.44 2.78 18.27
N CYS A 119 1.07 3.28 17.10
CA CYS A 119 1.50 4.60 16.60
C CYS A 119 0.35 5.55 16.27
N ASP A 120 -0.85 5.24 16.78
CA ASP A 120 -2.10 5.89 16.35
C ASP A 120 -2.76 6.73 17.46
N GLY A 121 -2.14 6.87 18.64
CA GLY A 121 -2.68 7.66 19.76
C GLY A 121 -2.22 9.12 19.81
N VAL A 122 -1.04 9.39 19.25
CA VAL A 122 -0.56 10.72 18.94
C VAL A 122 -0.17 10.61 17.48
N LEU A 123 -1.07 11.06 16.59
CA LEU A 123 -0.67 11.50 15.24
C LEU A 123 0.72 12.08 15.40
N CYS A 124 1.73 11.55 14.70
CA CYS A 124 3.01 12.24 14.59
C CYS A 124 2.65 13.63 14.08
N ALA A 125 2.51 14.57 15.01
CA ALA A 125 1.93 15.86 14.72
C ALA A 125 2.94 16.45 13.77
N LEU A 126 2.60 16.55 12.49
CA LEU A 126 3.41 17.32 11.59
C LEU A 126 3.11 18.78 11.94
N PRO A 127 4.11 19.59 12.34
CA PRO A 127 5.52 19.26 12.52
C PRO A 127 5.87 18.81 13.96
N ASN A 128 6.72 17.78 14.10
CA ASN A 128 7.33 17.40 15.38
C ASN A 128 8.79 17.86 15.40
N ALA A 129 9.39 17.94 16.59
CA ALA A 129 10.78 18.38 16.78
C ALA A 129 11.82 17.50 16.03
N VAL A 130 11.41 16.33 15.55
CA VAL A 130 12.25 15.29 14.94
C VAL A 130 12.39 15.47 13.41
N ARG A 131 11.80 16.52 12.82
CA ARG A 131 11.84 16.79 11.36
C ARG A 131 11.41 15.58 10.55
N ALA A 132 10.16 15.14 10.76
CA ALA A 132 9.54 14.07 9.99
C ALA A 132 9.86 14.15 8.49
N VAL A 133 10.51 13.10 7.97
CA VAL A 133 10.91 13.05 6.57
C VAL A 133 9.90 12.26 5.76
N VAL A 134 9.18 12.98 4.91
CA VAL A 134 8.31 12.41 3.88
C VAL A 134 9.15 12.27 2.61
N ALA A 135 9.35 11.03 2.18
CA ALA A 135 10.09 10.73 0.98
C ALA A 135 9.31 11.10 -0.29
N LEU A 136 10.01 11.09 -1.43
CA LEU A 136 9.38 11.28 -2.72
C LEU A 136 8.26 10.25 -2.95
N GLY A 137 7.11 10.70 -3.46
CA GLY A 137 5.89 9.88 -3.53
C GLY A 137 5.05 9.89 -2.25
N GLY A 138 5.39 10.72 -1.27
CA GLY A 138 4.62 10.87 -0.03
C GLY A 138 4.83 9.74 0.96
N MET A 139 5.81 8.85 0.73
CA MET A 139 6.08 7.70 1.58
C MET A 139 6.69 8.16 2.91
N GLU A 140 6.21 7.57 4.00
CA GLU A 140 6.63 7.89 5.35
C GLU A 140 7.64 6.83 5.82
N ARG A 141 8.84 7.27 6.21
CA ARG A 141 9.80 6.38 6.85
C ARG A 141 9.41 6.15 8.31
N TYR A 142 9.39 4.91 8.75
CA TYR A 142 9.08 4.56 10.12
C TYR A 142 10.08 3.52 10.65
N THR A 143 10.15 3.39 11.97
CA THR A 143 10.80 2.25 12.65
C THR A 143 9.81 1.51 13.51
N ALA A 144 9.96 0.20 13.57
CA ALA A 144 9.35 -0.63 14.60
C ALA A 144 10.42 -1.58 15.14
N SER A 145 10.61 -1.58 16.46
CA SER A 145 11.71 -2.32 17.10
C SER A 145 13.08 -2.02 16.48
N LEU A 146 13.34 -0.74 16.18
CA LEU A 146 14.55 -0.22 15.50
C LEU A 146 14.75 -0.70 14.06
N ILE A 147 13.80 -1.45 13.50
CA ILE A 147 13.89 -1.95 12.12
C ILE A 147 13.18 -0.97 11.18
N PRO A 148 13.87 -0.44 10.16
CA PRO A 148 13.29 0.54 9.25
C PRO A 148 12.26 -0.08 8.32
N GLY A 149 11.25 0.72 7.99
CA GLY A 149 10.29 0.45 6.95
C GLY A 149 9.78 1.73 6.27
N LEU A 150 8.99 1.53 5.23
CA LEU A 150 8.22 2.59 4.58
C LEU A 150 6.75 2.27 4.71
N LYS A 151 5.94 3.30 4.95
CA LYS A 151 4.48 3.18 5.00
C LYS A 151 3.82 4.31 4.25
N LYS A 152 2.55 4.10 3.91
CA LYS A 152 1.64 5.15 3.46
C LYS A 152 0.21 4.84 3.87
N SER A 153 -0.49 5.85 4.37
CA SER A 153 -1.94 5.83 4.55
C SER A 153 -2.67 6.61 3.45
N GLY A 154 -3.90 6.21 3.18
CA GLY A 154 -4.84 6.97 2.36
C GLY A 154 -6.25 6.75 2.85
N ASP A 155 -6.96 7.85 3.10
CA ASP A 155 -8.34 7.83 3.57
C ASP A 155 -9.19 8.72 2.66
N THR A 156 -10.37 8.23 2.33
CA THR A 156 -11.44 9.01 1.69
C THR A 156 -12.76 8.68 2.39
N GLU A 157 -13.80 9.44 2.09
CA GLU A 157 -15.15 9.19 2.58
C GLU A 157 -15.62 7.78 2.21
N GLY A 158 -15.52 6.85 3.17
CA GLY A 158 -15.93 5.46 2.99
C GLY A 158 -14.83 4.48 2.61
N TYR A 159 -13.56 4.88 2.52
CA TYR A 159 -12.45 3.94 2.30
C TYR A 159 -11.21 4.33 3.08
N SER A 160 -10.52 3.34 3.64
CA SER A 160 -9.24 3.52 4.31
C SER A 160 -8.26 2.47 3.83
N LEU A 161 -7.03 2.87 3.59
CA LEU A 161 -5.94 2.03 3.14
C LEU A 161 -4.69 2.32 3.97
N ARG A 162 -3.96 1.28 4.35
CA ARG A 162 -2.54 1.42 4.69
C ARG A 162 -1.72 0.36 3.99
N ILE A 163 -0.62 0.79 3.40
CA ILE A 163 0.43 -0.05 2.83
C ILE A 163 1.71 0.19 3.61
N ALA A 164 2.46 -0.87 3.90
CA ALA A 164 3.77 -0.79 4.52
C ALA A 164 4.66 -1.93 4.05
N TRP A 165 5.98 -1.70 4.06
CA TRP A 165 6.96 -2.75 3.85
C TRP A 165 8.26 -2.45 4.55
N SER A 166 8.95 -3.50 4.97
CA SER A 166 10.30 -3.46 5.51
C SER A 166 11.19 -4.42 4.71
N PRO A 167 12.17 -3.88 3.96
CA PRO A 167 13.14 -4.71 3.25
C PRO A 167 13.98 -5.56 4.21
N ALA A 168 14.27 -5.04 5.41
CA ALA A 168 15.00 -5.73 6.45
C ALA A 168 14.23 -6.94 6.99
N ARG A 169 12.92 -6.82 7.19
CA ARG A 169 12.03 -7.94 7.54
C ARG A 169 11.66 -8.83 6.35
N ARG A 170 12.00 -8.40 5.12
CA ARG A 170 11.52 -9.00 3.86
C ARG A 170 9.99 -9.13 3.82
N ARG A 171 9.27 -8.18 4.41
CA ARG A 171 7.80 -8.25 4.55
C ARG A 171 7.14 -6.99 4.05
N GLY A 172 6.02 -7.17 3.38
CA GLY A 172 5.14 -6.10 2.98
C GLY A 172 3.70 -6.47 3.26
N ALA A 173 2.90 -5.53 3.72
CA ALA A 173 1.47 -5.72 3.83
C ALA A 173 0.71 -4.51 3.31
N PHE A 174 -0.52 -4.74 2.88
CA PHE A 174 -1.49 -3.67 2.77
C PHE A 174 -2.86 -4.15 3.26
N THR A 175 -3.65 -3.18 3.70
CA THR A 175 -5.01 -3.42 4.16
C THR A 175 -5.91 -2.35 3.59
N VAL A 176 -7.12 -2.75 3.23
CA VAL A 176 -8.17 -1.83 2.78
C VAL A 176 -9.46 -2.14 3.52
N ASP A 177 -10.14 -1.09 3.96
CA ASP A 177 -11.50 -1.14 4.47
C ASP A 177 -12.43 -0.20 3.70
N THR A 178 -13.71 -0.53 3.68
CA THR A 178 -14.78 0.21 2.98
C THR A 178 -15.62 1.05 3.94
N CYS A 179 -14.98 1.55 4.98
CA CYS A 179 -15.67 2.42 5.92
C CYS A 179 -14.89 3.66 6.33
N GLY A 180 -13.65 3.78 5.84
CA GLY A 180 -12.86 4.98 5.96
C GLY A 180 -12.48 5.25 7.39
N GLY A 181 -12.03 4.22 8.12
CA GLY A 181 -11.55 4.44 9.48
C GLY A 181 -12.54 4.12 10.58
N CYS A 182 -13.23 2.98 10.53
CA CYS A 182 -14.10 2.51 11.62
C CYS A 182 -13.32 2.12 12.88
N GLY A 183 -12.67 3.09 13.50
CA GLY A 183 -12.21 3.04 14.88
C GLY A 183 -13.28 3.62 15.80
N VAL A 184 -13.23 3.24 17.07
CA VAL A 184 -13.97 3.90 18.14
C VAL A 184 -13.62 5.40 18.18
N ARG A 185 -14.53 6.26 18.63
CA ARG A 185 -14.27 7.70 18.82
C ARG A 185 -12.99 7.89 19.66
N GLY A 186 -11.98 8.57 19.11
CA GLY A 186 -10.68 8.77 19.77
C GLY A 186 -9.60 7.73 19.42
N ALA A 187 -9.95 6.65 18.72
CA ALA A 187 -8.97 5.80 18.05
C ALA A 187 -8.60 6.46 16.72
N GLY A 188 -7.49 7.19 16.68
CA GLY A 188 -6.87 7.56 15.40
C GLY A 188 -6.56 6.29 14.60
N GLY A 189 -6.73 6.34 13.28
CA GLY A 189 -6.44 5.22 12.37
C GLY A 189 -7.48 4.07 12.40
N SER A 190 -7.73 3.45 11.24
CA SER A 190 -8.59 2.28 11.17
C SER A 190 -7.92 1.03 11.76
N ALA A 191 -8.69 0.08 12.27
CA ALA A 191 -8.17 -1.23 12.67
C ALA A 191 -7.39 -1.91 11.52
N ALA A 192 -7.81 -1.70 10.27
CA ALA A 192 -7.09 -2.16 9.09
C ALA A 192 -5.69 -1.54 9.03
N GLN A 193 -5.57 -0.23 9.25
CA GLN A 193 -4.28 0.45 9.22
C GLN A 193 -3.31 -0.10 10.28
N ARG A 194 -3.81 -0.46 11.46
CA ARG A 194 -3.00 -1.10 12.52
C ARG A 194 -2.58 -2.51 12.13
N ALA A 195 -3.50 -3.29 11.58
CA ALA A 195 -3.22 -4.64 11.11
C ALA A 195 -2.08 -4.66 10.08
N THR A 196 -1.97 -3.65 9.20
CA THR A 196 -0.85 -3.57 8.25
C THR A 196 0.51 -3.55 8.95
N LEU A 197 0.67 -2.71 9.98
CA LEU A 197 1.95 -2.58 10.66
C LEU A 197 2.29 -3.82 11.47
N LEU A 198 1.30 -4.41 12.15
CA LEU A 198 1.48 -5.70 12.86
C LEU A 198 1.94 -6.80 11.89
N LEU A 199 1.36 -6.87 10.69
CA LEU A 199 1.74 -7.86 9.68
C LEU A 199 3.17 -7.65 9.15
N VAL A 200 3.60 -6.40 8.96
CA VAL A 200 4.96 -6.11 8.49
C VAL A 200 6.01 -6.29 9.59
N ASN A 201 5.66 -5.96 10.84
CA ASN A 201 6.58 -5.96 11.98
C ASN A 201 6.59 -7.27 12.76
N GLY A 202 5.67 -8.20 12.46
CA GLY A 202 5.60 -9.49 13.14
C GLY A 202 6.94 -10.21 13.15
N GLU A 203 7.11 -11.14 14.08
CA GLU A 203 8.35 -11.91 14.25
C GLU A 203 8.87 -12.43 12.92
N ASP A 204 10.18 -12.36 12.74
CA ASP A 204 10.81 -12.95 11.55
C ASP A 204 10.31 -14.40 11.44
N ASP A 205 9.98 -14.84 10.24
CA ASP A 205 9.68 -16.25 10.10
C ASP A 205 10.92 -17.00 10.58
N ASP A 206 10.77 -17.88 11.56
CA ASP A 206 11.74 -18.93 11.85
C ASP A 206 11.85 -19.76 10.58
N PHE A 207 12.54 -19.24 9.57
CA PHE A 207 13.08 -20.01 8.50
C PHE A 207 14.12 -20.88 9.18
N ILE A 208 13.66 -22.06 9.59
CA ILE A 208 14.53 -23.22 9.67
C ILE A 208 15.15 -23.27 8.28
N ASP A 209 16.38 -22.78 8.16
CA ASP A 209 17.18 -23.01 6.97
C ASP A 209 17.04 -24.51 6.69
N PRO A 210 16.57 -24.91 5.50
CA PRO A 210 16.50 -26.32 5.19
C PRO A 210 17.90 -26.89 5.44
N PRO A 211 18.05 -27.93 6.27
CA PRO A 211 19.36 -28.42 6.65
C PRO A 211 20.09 -28.86 5.37
N GLY A 212 21.06 -28.05 4.92
CA GLY A 212 21.87 -28.36 3.73
C GLY A 212 22.13 -27.23 2.73
N SER A 213 21.67 -25.99 2.89
CA SER A 213 22.03 -24.89 1.96
C SER A 213 23.41 -24.31 2.29
N GLY A 214 24.47 -25.02 1.90
CA GLY A 214 25.79 -24.42 1.76
C GLY A 214 25.81 -23.42 0.60
N ASP A 215 26.40 -22.25 0.81
CA ASP A 215 26.89 -21.26 -0.16
C ASP A 215 26.17 -21.17 -1.53
N GLU A 216 24.84 -21.19 -1.54
CA GLU A 216 24.06 -20.82 -2.73
C GLU A 216 23.93 -19.30 -2.76
N GLU A 217 24.57 -18.69 -3.75
CA GLU A 217 24.23 -17.36 -4.27
C GLU A 217 22.71 -17.14 -4.22
N ASP A 218 22.30 -15.99 -3.68
CA ASP A 218 20.96 -15.38 -3.62
C ASP A 218 20.15 -15.52 -4.93
N LEU A 219 19.74 -16.73 -5.30
CA LEU A 219 18.83 -17.03 -6.40
C LEU A 219 17.41 -16.80 -5.89
N LEU A 220 17.09 -15.53 -5.67
CA LEU A 220 15.69 -15.11 -5.66
C LEU A 220 15.07 -15.46 -7.02
N PRO A 221 13.86 -16.03 -7.05
CA PRO A 221 13.23 -16.42 -8.30
C PRO A 221 13.16 -15.23 -9.25
N ASP A 222 13.42 -15.47 -10.54
CA ASP A 222 13.11 -14.48 -11.57
C ASP A 222 11.66 -14.04 -11.39
N PHE A 223 11.43 -12.76 -11.11
CA PHE A 223 10.09 -12.21 -10.90
C PHE A 223 9.44 -11.77 -12.22
N ALA A 224 10.15 -11.80 -13.35
CA ALA A 224 9.55 -11.48 -14.65
C ALA A 224 8.36 -12.41 -15.01
N PRO A 225 8.38 -13.72 -14.69
CA PRO A 225 7.20 -14.60 -14.75
C PRO A 225 6.10 -14.26 -13.74
N LEU A 226 6.43 -13.77 -12.53
CA LEU A 226 5.43 -13.37 -11.51
C LEU A 226 4.65 -12.11 -11.93
N MET A 227 5.27 -11.22 -12.69
CA MET A 227 4.61 -10.02 -13.24
C MET A 227 3.75 -10.33 -14.48
N ARG A 228 3.98 -11.47 -15.16
CA ARG A 228 3.29 -11.86 -16.40
C ARG A 228 2.26 -12.98 -16.22
N SER A 229 2.36 -13.79 -15.17
CA SER A 229 1.43 -14.88 -14.90
C SER A 229 0.23 -14.42 -14.06
N SER A 230 -0.93 -14.99 -14.34
CA SER A 230 -2.06 -15.01 -13.41
C SER A 230 -1.59 -15.74 -12.15
N ILE A 231 -1.25 -14.99 -11.10
CA ILE A 231 -0.67 -15.44 -9.83
C ILE A 231 -1.26 -16.81 -9.42
N PRO A 232 -0.55 -17.93 -9.62
CA PRO A 232 -1.00 -19.23 -9.19
C PRO A 232 -0.78 -19.31 -7.69
N SER A 233 -1.90 -19.33 -6.99
CA SER A 233 -2.00 -19.40 -5.55
C SER A 233 -1.17 -20.55 -4.94
N ARG A 234 -0.07 -20.25 -4.24
CA ARG A 234 0.45 -21.00 -3.07
C ARG A 234 1.71 -20.32 -2.52
N ARG A 235 1.52 -19.59 -1.42
CA ARG A 235 2.49 -18.99 -0.46
C ARG A 235 2.44 -17.47 -0.29
N ASP A 236 1.92 -16.72 -1.25
CA ASP A 236 1.69 -15.27 -1.12
C ASP A 236 0.19 -15.00 -1.17
N ARG A 237 -0.49 -15.00 -0.02
CA ARG A 237 -1.96 -15.04 -0.03
C ARG A 237 -2.52 -14.03 0.95
N LEU A 238 -3.40 -13.19 0.42
CA LEU A 238 -4.54 -12.60 1.14
C LEU A 238 -4.83 -13.39 2.43
N ILE A 239 -4.41 -12.83 3.56
CA ILE A 239 -4.50 -13.48 4.88
C ILE A 239 -5.95 -13.55 5.29
N TYR A 240 -6.71 -12.50 4.95
CA TYR A 240 -8.08 -12.37 5.38
C TYR A 240 -8.89 -11.57 4.37
N THR A 241 -10.07 -12.09 4.07
CA THR A 241 -11.17 -11.34 3.46
C THR A 241 -12.40 -11.59 4.32
N GLY A 242 -13.07 -10.53 4.73
CA GLY A 242 -14.24 -10.68 5.58
C GLY A 242 -14.96 -9.38 5.84
N LYS A 243 -15.96 -9.46 6.71
CA LYS A 243 -16.74 -8.32 7.17
C LYS A 243 -16.19 -7.86 8.51
N ALA A 244 -15.85 -6.58 8.61
CA ALA A 244 -15.58 -5.93 9.88
C ALA A 244 -16.83 -5.14 10.31
N LEU A 245 -17.24 -5.34 11.56
CA LEU A 245 -18.30 -4.55 12.17
C LEU A 245 -17.70 -3.22 12.62
N SER A 246 -18.32 -2.13 12.18
CA SER A 246 -17.97 -0.81 12.65
C SER A 246 -18.76 -0.48 13.91
N HIS A 247 -18.07 0.02 14.94
CA HIS A 247 -18.75 0.61 16.10
C HIS A 247 -19.40 1.97 15.79
N VAL A 248 -19.02 2.59 14.67
CA VAL A 248 -19.46 3.94 14.28
C VAL A 248 -20.51 3.90 13.16
N TYR A 249 -20.47 2.86 12.32
CA TYR A 249 -21.35 2.71 11.16
C TYR A 249 -22.18 1.44 11.30
N PRO A 250 -23.51 1.48 11.10
CA PRO A 250 -24.39 0.33 11.28
C PRO A 250 -24.30 -0.70 10.14
N THR A 251 -23.44 -0.49 9.14
CA THR A 251 -23.32 -1.32 7.94
C THR A 251 -22.09 -2.21 7.99
N ASP A 252 -22.22 -3.46 7.51
CA ASP A 252 -21.09 -4.37 7.31
C ASP A 252 -20.06 -3.74 6.37
N THR A 253 -18.78 -3.81 6.77
CA THR A 253 -17.67 -3.21 6.01
C THR A 253 -16.76 -4.32 5.51
N ALA A 254 -16.37 -4.29 4.24
CA ALA A 254 -15.37 -5.22 3.71
C ALA A 254 -13.98 -4.85 4.25
N LEU A 255 -13.25 -5.85 4.74
CA LEU A 255 -11.85 -5.77 5.15
C LEU A 255 -11.03 -6.80 4.39
N GLN A 256 -9.93 -6.35 3.79
CA GLN A 256 -8.96 -7.21 3.12
C GLN A 256 -7.58 -6.97 3.71
N LEU A 257 -6.90 -8.05 4.10
CA LEU A 257 -5.55 -8.05 4.64
C LEU A 257 -4.64 -8.89 3.72
N VAL A 258 -3.57 -8.30 3.20
CA VAL A 258 -2.60 -9.02 2.37
C VAL A 258 -1.22 -8.88 3.00
N LEU A 259 -0.52 -10.00 3.13
CA LEU A 259 0.89 -10.07 3.49
C LEU A 259 1.65 -10.72 2.34
N LEU A 260 2.82 -10.15 2.04
CA LEU A 260 3.82 -10.65 1.12
C LEU A 260 5.11 -10.89 1.92
N ARG A 261 5.78 -12.01 1.63
CA ARG A 261 7.02 -12.46 2.26
C ARG A 261 8.11 -12.64 1.19
#